data_AF-A0AAD6JG67-F1
#
_entry.id   AF-A0AAD6JG67-F1
#
_cell.length_a   1.000
_cell.length_b   1.000
_cell.length_c   1.000
_cell.angle_alpha   90.00
_cell.angle_beta   90.00
_cell.angle_gamma   90.00
#
_symmetry.space_group_name_H-M   'P 1'
#
loop_
_entity.id
_entity.type
_entity.pdbx_description
1 polymer ?
#
loop_
_entity_poly.entity_id
_entity_poly.type
_entity_poly.pdbx_seq_one_letter_code
_entity_poly.pdbx_strand_id
1 'polypeptide(L)'
;MVKRGTKLIGWHGLQNCRLPVVVTCLAVILVLSILLFCNNGKSPDSSLGFPIKKWNSFESVQFHPTVELRNGTDVIWQIPSLPKAVLFVAHGCNGGAVNFWDRSSSCPNCIGLPEERLLVLHALARKFAVITISSAGRCWTLGEERIIVKNIIQWWTLTHKLESLPLVALGASSGGYFVSALATNLRFSSITIMIAEGVFDQMNITVNYPPTLFVHMPKDSYRQQKISEFIEVLKNKGIDAEEVECMEFPLSPSFLADRIPGMNQNVSAKLFELFQVKSFVDGNGYMKKDGRATRWKEALRECKNLVLDKSMVQHVQEELNLAFAYHEMTSLQSEQIFKWFESYLN
;
A
#
# COMPACT_ATOMS: atom_id res chain seq x y z
N MET A 1 16.61 90.38 28.40
CA MET A 1 17.93 90.04 28.98
C MET A 1 18.10 88.54 28.91
N VAL A 2 18.87 88.00 27.98
CA VAL A 2 20.34 87.81 28.02
C VAL A 2 20.79 86.91 29.18
N LYS A 3 21.08 85.66 28.77
CA LYS A 3 22.23 84.77 29.10
C LYS A 3 22.38 84.15 30.50
N ARG A 4 22.53 82.80 30.43
CA ARG A 4 23.59 81.92 30.96
C ARG A 4 23.90 82.05 32.46
N GLY A 5 23.89 81.01 33.30
CA GLY A 5 24.02 79.57 33.06
C GLY A 5 25.27 79.07 33.78
N THR A 6 25.13 78.09 34.67
CA THR A 6 26.24 77.21 35.08
C THR A 6 25.72 75.85 35.56
N LYS A 7 26.17 74.84 34.82
CA LYS A 7 26.31 73.40 35.07
C LYS A 7 26.87 73.07 36.49
N LEU A 8 26.80 71.88 37.10
CA LEU A 8 26.89 70.48 36.62
C LEU A 8 26.66 69.49 37.81
N ILE A 9 26.25 68.24 37.49
CA ILE A 9 26.37 66.97 38.27
C ILE A 9 25.33 66.79 39.40
N GLY A 10 24.45 65.78 39.46
CA GLY A 10 24.40 64.48 38.79
C GLY A 10 24.50 63.35 39.83
N TRP A 11 23.38 62.72 40.21
CA TRP A 11 23.37 61.31 40.58
C TRP A 11 22.01 60.64 40.38
N HIS A 12 22.09 59.38 39.96
CA HIS A 12 21.10 58.52 39.34
C HIS A 12 19.85 58.22 40.17
N GLY A 13 18.68 58.44 39.57
CA GLY A 13 17.44 57.76 39.93
C GLY A 13 17.27 56.47 39.13
N LEU A 14 17.13 55.35 39.83
CA LEU A 14 16.93 54.00 39.31
C LEU A 14 15.56 53.92 38.58
N GLN A 15 15.54 54.10 37.26
CA GLN A 15 14.30 53.95 36.46
C GLN A 15 14.13 52.50 35.97
N ASN A 16 13.21 51.78 36.62
CA ASN A 16 12.26 50.77 36.12
C ASN A 16 12.50 50.02 34.78
N CYS A 17 13.72 49.61 34.43
CA CYS A 17 13.96 48.70 33.30
C CYS A 17 13.57 47.23 33.57
N ARG A 18 13.13 46.88 34.78
CA ARG A 18 12.76 45.49 35.11
C ARG A 18 11.31 45.14 34.75
N LEU A 19 10.39 46.10 34.80
CA LEU A 19 8.97 45.84 34.54
C LEU A 19 8.68 45.49 33.08
N PRO A 20 9.25 46.18 32.07
CA PRO A 20 9.01 45.83 30.67
C PRO A 20 9.56 44.43 30.35
N VAL A 21 10.76 44.10 30.83
CA VAL A 21 11.40 42.78 30.58
C VAL A 21 10.59 41.65 31.20
N VAL A 22 10.08 41.83 32.43
CA VAL A 22 9.22 40.83 33.09
C VAL A 22 7.90 40.66 32.33
N VAL A 23 7.29 41.75 31.85
CA VAL A 23 6.06 41.68 31.04
C VAL A 23 6.32 40.96 29.70
N THR A 24 7.45 41.24 29.03
CA THR A 24 7.80 40.55 27.78
C THR A 24 8.07 39.07 28.00
N CYS A 25 8.78 38.70 29.09
CA CYS A 25 9.01 37.30 29.44
C CYS A 25 7.70 36.56 29.75
N LEU A 26 6.79 37.18 30.50
CA LEU A 26 5.47 36.60 30.80
C LEU A 26 4.63 36.44 29.53
N ALA A 27 4.67 37.40 28.60
CA ALA A 27 3.98 37.30 27.32
C ALA A 27 4.53 36.16 26.45
N VAL A 28 5.86 35.98 26.40
CA VAL A 28 6.49 34.87 25.65
C VAL A 28 6.16 33.51 26.29
N ILE A 29 6.18 33.40 27.62
CA ILE A 29 5.77 32.18 28.32
C ILE A 29 4.30 31.88 28.06
N LEU A 30 3.43 32.89 28.07
CA LEU A 30 2.00 32.71 27.78
C LEU A 30 1.79 32.25 26.32
N VAL A 31 2.49 32.84 25.35
CA VAL A 31 2.42 32.43 23.94
C VAL A 31 2.96 31.01 23.74
N LEU A 32 4.08 30.66 24.36
CA LEU A 32 4.62 29.29 24.32
C LEU A 32 3.67 28.29 24.99
N SER A 33 3.02 28.69 26.09
CA SER A 33 2.03 27.86 26.77
C SER A 33 0.80 27.67 25.91
N ILE A 34 0.29 28.72 25.27
CA ILE A 34 -0.83 28.64 24.31
C ILE A 34 -0.43 27.79 23.12
N LEU A 35 0.78 27.90 22.58
CA LEU A 35 1.26 27.03 21.50
C LEU A 35 1.37 25.56 21.94
N LEU A 36 1.84 25.28 23.16
CA LEU A 36 1.90 23.92 23.73
C LEU A 36 0.50 23.36 24.02
N PHE A 37 -0.44 24.16 24.51
CA PHE A 37 -1.82 23.74 24.78
C PHE A 37 -2.69 23.67 23.52
N CYS A 38 -2.44 24.50 22.50
CA CYS A 38 -3.11 24.45 21.20
C CYS A 38 -2.56 23.33 20.30
N ASN A 39 -1.30 22.90 20.48
CA ASN A 39 -0.78 21.69 19.82
C ASN A 39 -1.26 20.39 20.49
N ASN A 40 -1.78 20.44 21.72
CA ASN A 40 -2.37 19.26 22.38
C ASN A 40 -3.80 18.95 21.93
N GLY A 41 -4.33 19.65 20.91
CA GLY A 41 -5.65 19.42 20.32
C GLY A 41 -5.66 18.63 19.00
N LYS A 42 -4.50 18.22 18.50
CA LYS A 42 -4.39 17.28 17.37
C LYS A 42 -3.36 16.22 17.70
N SER A 43 -3.76 15.24 18.49
CA SER A 43 -3.22 13.91 18.29
C SER A 43 -3.36 13.58 16.79
N PRO A 44 -2.29 13.14 16.09
CA PRO A 44 -2.56 12.30 14.95
C PRO A 44 -3.46 11.18 15.47
N ASP A 45 -4.49 10.84 14.73
CA ASP A 45 -5.34 9.67 14.99
C ASP A 45 -4.46 8.41 14.91
N SER A 46 -3.56 8.23 15.87
CA SER A 46 -2.73 7.06 16.10
C SER A 46 -3.52 6.11 17.00
N SER A 47 -4.75 5.85 16.56
CA SER A 47 -5.47 4.65 16.91
C SER A 47 -6.28 4.29 15.68
N LEU A 48 -5.60 3.72 14.68
CA LEU A 48 -6.19 2.65 13.90
C LEU A 48 -6.47 1.49 14.86
N GLY A 49 -7.47 1.70 15.72
CA GLY A 49 -8.13 0.67 16.50
C GLY A 49 -8.95 -0.14 15.51
N PHE A 50 -8.25 -0.95 14.73
CA PHE A 50 -8.90 -1.90 13.85
C PHE A 50 -9.68 -2.88 14.73
N PRO A 51 -11.02 -2.98 14.57
CA PRO A 51 -11.79 -3.98 15.27
C PRO A 51 -11.21 -5.37 14.97
N ILE A 52 -11.13 -6.20 16.01
CA ILE A 52 -10.76 -7.62 15.94
C ILE A 52 -11.82 -8.34 15.11
N LYS A 53 -11.68 -8.25 13.79
CA LYS A 53 -12.33 -9.09 12.80
C LYS A 53 -11.21 -9.87 12.14
N LYS A 54 -11.43 -11.11 11.77
CA LYS A 54 -10.41 -11.91 11.07
C LYS A 54 -10.13 -11.25 9.71
N TRP A 55 -8.95 -10.65 9.51
CA TRP A 55 -8.66 -9.87 8.30
C TRP A 55 -8.50 -10.71 7.05
N ASN A 56 -8.44 -12.04 7.18
CA ASN A 56 -8.24 -12.96 6.06
C ASN A 56 -9.52 -13.45 5.35
N SER A 57 -10.71 -12.92 5.69
CA SER A 57 -11.97 -13.38 5.07
C SER A 57 -13.09 -12.34 5.11
N PHE A 58 -14.00 -12.44 4.13
CA PHE A 58 -15.25 -11.67 4.09
C PHE A 58 -16.41 -12.65 4.08
N GLU A 59 -17.28 -12.62 5.09
CA GLU A 59 -18.42 -13.55 5.18
C GLU A 59 -19.34 -13.51 3.94
N SER A 60 -19.37 -12.38 3.23
CA SER A 60 -20.18 -12.17 2.03
C SER A 60 -19.53 -12.66 0.73
N VAL A 61 -18.26 -13.09 0.74
CA VAL A 61 -17.52 -13.46 -0.47
C VAL A 61 -16.77 -14.77 -0.27
N GLN A 62 -16.99 -15.70 -1.19
CA GLN A 62 -16.23 -16.93 -1.30
C GLN A 62 -15.60 -17.03 -2.68
N PHE A 63 -14.36 -17.54 -2.70
CA PHE A 63 -13.65 -17.79 -3.95
C PHE A 63 -14.18 -19.02 -4.66
N HIS A 64 -14.63 -18.78 -5.88
CA HIS A 64 -15.03 -19.78 -6.87
C HIS A 64 -14.49 -19.33 -8.23
N PRO A 65 -13.15 -19.23 -8.38
CA PRO A 65 -12.56 -18.71 -9.60
C PRO A 65 -12.78 -19.68 -10.77
N THR A 66 -12.88 -19.10 -11.97
CA THR A 66 -12.71 -19.81 -13.24
C THR A 66 -11.26 -19.67 -13.68
N VAL A 67 -10.66 -20.78 -14.12
CA VAL A 67 -9.27 -20.84 -14.58
C VAL A 67 -9.27 -21.22 -16.07
N GLU A 68 -8.59 -20.44 -16.90
CA GLU A 68 -8.37 -20.74 -18.32
C GLU A 68 -6.92 -20.48 -18.70
N LEU A 69 -6.38 -21.31 -19.59
CA LEU A 69 -5.09 -21.08 -20.23
C LEU A 69 -5.33 -20.43 -21.58
N ARG A 70 -4.84 -19.21 -21.78
CA ARG A 70 -5.03 -18.46 -23.02
C ARG A 70 -3.71 -17.86 -23.50
N ASN A 71 -3.34 -18.12 -24.75
CA ASN A 71 -2.06 -17.69 -25.32
C ASN A 71 -0.85 -18.09 -24.45
N GLY A 72 -0.91 -19.30 -23.85
CA GLY A 72 0.14 -19.80 -22.95
C GLY A 72 0.20 -19.11 -21.58
N THR A 73 -0.81 -18.33 -21.22
CA THR A 73 -0.87 -17.54 -19.99
C THR A 73 -2.07 -17.96 -19.13
N ASP A 74 -1.87 -18.11 -17.82
CA ASP A 74 -2.97 -18.33 -16.89
C ASP A 74 -3.84 -17.08 -16.78
N VAL A 75 -5.13 -17.25 -17.02
CA VAL A 75 -6.16 -16.23 -16.84
C VAL A 75 -7.13 -16.77 -15.79
N ILE A 76 -7.27 -16.06 -14.67
CA ILE A 76 -8.12 -16.49 -13.56
C ILE A 76 -9.05 -15.35 -13.18
N TRP A 77 -10.34 -15.63 -13.05
CA TRP A 77 -11.33 -14.60 -12.79
C TRP A 77 -12.51 -15.07 -11.95
N GLN A 78 -13.20 -14.10 -11.38
CA GLN A 78 -14.50 -14.28 -10.76
C GLN A 78 -15.37 -13.05 -10.99
N ILE A 79 -16.63 -13.27 -11.37
CA ILE A 79 -17.61 -12.22 -11.63
C ILE A 79 -18.66 -12.28 -10.50
N PRO A 80 -18.81 -11.25 -9.67
CA PRO A 80 -19.85 -11.20 -8.65
C PRO A 80 -21.22 -10.97 -9.30
N SER A 81 -22.30 -11.23 -8.56
CA SER A 81 -23.64 -10.82 -9.00
C SER A 81 -23.73 -9.30 -9.10
N LEU A 82 -24.30 -8.81 -10.20
CA LEU A 82 -24.45 -7.38 -10.52
C LEU A 82 -23.12 -6.61 -10.45
N PRO A 83 -22.15 -6.94 -11.33
CA PRO A 83 -20.86 -6.25 -11.33
C PRO A 83 -21.03 -4.78 -11.74
N LYS A 84 -20.32 -3.88 -11.04
CA LYS A 84 -20.34 -2.43 -11.32
C LYS A 84 -19.15 -1.94 -12.14
N ALA A 85 -18.08 -2.71 -12.17
CA ALA A 85 -16.82 -2.38 -12.84
C ALA A 85 -15.99 -3.65 -13.07
N VAL A 86 -15.04 -3.60 -13.98
CA VAL A 86 -14.02 -4.62 -14.21
C VAL A 86 -12.71 -4.17 -13.58
N LEU A 87 -12.06 -5.05 -12.82
CA LEU A 87 -10.72 -4.86 -12.29
C LEU A 87 -9.75 -5.86 -12.94
N PHE A 88 -8.76 -5.34 -13.65
CA PHE A 88 -7.56 -6.10 -14.03
C PHE A 88 -6.48 -5.96 -12.95
N VAL A 89 -5.88 -7.09 -12.53
CA VAL A 89 -4.77 -7.09 -11.56
C VAL A 89 -3.50 -7.72 -12.13
N ALA A 90 -2.40 -6.99 -12.08
CA ALA A 90 -1.07 -7.41 -12.54
C ALA A 90 -0.11 -7.61 -11.35
N HIS A 91 0.42 -8.82 -11.21
CA HIS A 91 1.34 -9.20 -10.12
C HIS A 91 2.73 -8.52 -10.22
N GLY A 92 3.47 -8.52 -9.11
CA GLY A 92 4.90 -8.21 -9.10
C GLY A 92 5.79 -9.37 -9.55
N CYS A 93 7.10 -9.14 -9.65
CA CYS A 93 8.04 -10.18 -10.08
C CYS A 93 7.98 -11.44 -9.17
N ASN A 94 8.09 -12.62 -9.78
CA ASN A 94 7.94 -13.94 -9.16
C ASN A 94 6.52 -14.30 -8.69
N GLY A 95 5.54 -13.42 -8.96
CA GLY A 95 4.12 -13.74 -8.81
C GLY A 95 3.51 -14.36 -10.08
N GLY A 96 2.20 -14.55 -10.04
CA GLY A 96 1.35 -15.06 -11.11
C GLY A 96 -0.13 -14.92 -10.74
N ALA A 97 -1.03 -15.17 -11.69
CA ALA A 97 -2.47 -15.12 -11.47
C ALA A 97 -2.91 -15.98 -10.27
N VAL A 98 -2.26 -17.15 -10.09
CA VAL A 98 -2.52 -18.12 -9.01
C VAL A 98 -2.27 -17.58 -7.60
N ASN A 99 -1.51 -16.50 -7.42
CA ASN A 99 -1.27 -15.91 -6.09
C ASN A 99 -2.50 -15.19 -5.53
N PHE A 100 -3.38 -14.69 -6.39
CA PHE A 100 -4.56 -13.92 -6.01
C PHE A 100 -5.77 -14.75 -5.57
N TRP A 101 -5.70 -16.07 -5.73
CA TRP A 101 -6.83 -16.96 -5.54
C TRP A 101 -6.43 -18.10 -4.59
N ASP A 102 -7.38 -18.55 -3.78
CA ASP A 102 -7.15 -19.68 -2.88
C ASP A 102 -7.18 -21.00 -3.62
N ARG A 103 -6.40 -21.95 -3.10
CA ARG A 103 -6.54 -23.34 -3.47
C ARG A 103 -7.98 -23.81 -3.24
N SER A 104 -8.58 -24.34 -4.29
CA SER A 104 -9.96 -24.85 -4.28
C SER A 104 -10.10 -25.99 -5.29
N SER A 105 -11.28 -26.62 -5.36
CA SER A 105 -11.56 -27.61 -6.40
C SER A 105 -11.53 -27.01 -7.82
N SER A 106 -11.91 -25.74 -7.98
CA SER A 106 -11.87 -25.05 -9.28
C SER A 106 -10.48 -24.50 -9.62
N CYS A 107 -9.62 -24.32 -8.62
CA CYS A 107 -8.22 -23.97 -8.82
C CYS A 107 -7.29 -24.74 -7.86
N PRO A 108 -6.91 -25.98 -8.18
CA PRO A 108 -6.08 -26.81 -7.30
C PRO A 108 -4.63 -26.29 -7.18
N ASN A 109 -4.15 -25.55 -8.17
CA ASN A 109 -2.79 -24.99 -8.21
C ASN A 109 -2.70 -23.56 -7.67
N CYS A 110 -3.83 -22.98 -7.27
CA CYS A 110 -3.85 -21.66 -6.65
C CYS A 110 -3.11 -21.66 -5.31
N ILE A 111 -2.48 -20.52 -4.98
CA ILE A 111 -1.60 -20.36 -3.82
C ILE A 111 -2.30 -19.53 -2.74
N GLY A 112 -2.89 -18.38 -3.10
CA GLY A 112 -3.60 -17.51 -2.17
C GLY A 112 -2.66 -16.77 -1.22
N LEU A 113 -1.70 -16.00 -1.77
CA LEU A 113 -0.83 -15.18 -0.95
C LEU A 113 -1.64 -14.10 -0.21
N PRO A 114 -1.33 -13.83 1.07
CA PRO A 114 -2.14 -12.98 1.92
C PRO A 114 -2.55 -11.64 1.30
N GLU A 115 -1.62 -10.91 0.70
CA GLU A 115 -1.87 -9.57 0.16
C GLU A 115 -2.67 -9.60 -1.15
N GLU A 116 -2.21 -10.40 -2.10
CA GLU A 116 -2.86 -10.58 -3.40
C GLU A 116 -4.30 -11.03 -3.22
N ARG A 117 -4.50 -12.06 -2.39
CA ARG A 117 -5.81 -12.67 -2.21
C ARG A 117 -6.79 -11.71 -1.54
N LEU A 118 -6.31 -10.87 -0.63
CA LEU A 118 -7.16 -9.90 0.06
C LEU A 118 -7.60 -8.75 -0.85
N LEU A 119 -6.73 -8.29 -1.75
CA LEU A 119 -7.13 -7.32 -2.77
C LEU A 119 -8.30 -7.84 -3.62
N VAL A 120 -8.26 -9.11 -4.04
CA VAL A 120 -9.36 -9.71 -4.81
C VAL A 120 -10.62 -9.87 -3.98
N LEU A 121 -10.51 -10.28 -2.71
CA LEU A 121 -11.67 -10.36 -1.82
C LEU A 121 -12.35 -9.00 -1.62
N HIS A 122 -11.56 -7.94 -1.39
CA HIS A 122 -12.07 -6.57 -1.29
C HIS A 122 -12.77 -6.12 -2.59
N ALA A 123 -12.19 -6.43 -3.75
CA ALA A 123 -12.77 -6.12 -5.05
C ALA A 123 -14.14 -6.80 -5.25
N LEU A 124 -14.20 -8.12 -5.00
CA LEU A 124 -15.43 -8.90 -5.14
C LEU A 124 -16.51 -8.45 -4.16
N ALA A 125 -16.14 -8.13 -2.91
CA ALA A 125 -17.06 -7.61 -1.89
C ALA A 125 -17.70 -6.28 -2.34
N ARG A 126 -16.95 -5.48 -3.09
CA ARG A 126 -17.37 -4.20 -3.66
C ARG A 126 -17.99 -4.32 -5.06
N LYS A 127 -18.28 -5.54 -5.52
CA LYS A 127 -18.92 -5.84 -6.81
C LYS A 127 -18.08 -5.50 -8.05
N PHE A 128 -16.75 -5.58 -7.94
CA PHE A 128 -15.88 -5.58 -9.11
C PHE A 128 -15.79 -6.99 -9.69
N ALA A 129 -15.96 -7.12 -11.00
CA ALA A 129 -15.58 -8.34 -11.72
C ALA A 129 -14.06 -8.36 -11.86
N VAL A 130 -13.39 -9.39 -11.33
CA VAL A 130 -11.93 -9.42 -11.22
C VAL A 130 -11.34 -10.40 -12.21
N ILE A 131 -10.34 -9.95 -12.97
CA ILE A 131 -9.50 -10.78 -13.83
C ILE A 131 -8.03 -10.59 -13.44
N THR A 132 -7.34 -11.71 -13.17
CA THR A 132 -5.88 -11.74 -12.98
C THR A 132 -5.26 -12.54 -14.12
N ILE A 133 -4.11 -12.07 -14.60
CA ILE A 133 -3.39 -12.64 -15.74
C ILE A 133 -1.94 -12.81 -15.30
N SER A 134 -1.34 -13.97 -15.56
CA SER A 134 0.09 -14.18 -15.32
C SER A 134 0.92 -13.44 -16.37
N SER A 135 2.12 -12.98 -16.02
CA SER A 135 3.09 -12.57 -17.03
C SER A 135 3.63 -13.78 -17.79
N ALA A 136 4.16 -13.58 -18.99
CA ALA A 136 4.79 -14.63 -19.79
C ALA A 136 6.05 -15.23 -19.13
N GLY A 137 6.64 -14.51 -18.17
CA GLY A 137 7.82 -14.96 -17.43
C GLY A 137 7.72 -14.65 -15.94
N ARG A 138 8.87 -14.36 -15.33
CA ARG A 138 8.96 -13.98 -13.91
C ARG A 138 8.39 -12.58 -13.65
N CYS A 139 8.56 -11.67 -14.60
CA CYS A 139 8.16 -10.28 -14.51
C CYS A 139 7.48 -9.90 -15.83
N TRP A 140 6.63 -8.88 -15.76
CA TRP A 140 6.03 -8.27 -16.94
C TRP A 140 7.05 -7.61 -17.85
N THR A 141 6.79 -7.68 -19.15
CA THR A 141 7.53 -7.02 -20.22
C THR A 141 6.64 -6.01 -20.92
N LEU A 142 7.24 -4.92 -21.43
CA LEU A 142 6.49 -3.82 -22.05
C LEU A 142 6.32 -4.00 -23.58
N GLY A 143 6.78 -5.13 -24.12
CA GLY A 143 6.73 -5.45 -25.55
C GLY A 143 5.38 -6.02 -25.99
N GLU A 144 5.44 -7.15 -26.71
CA GLU A 144 4.27 -7.86 -27.26
C GLU A 144 3.24 -8.27 -26.19
N GLU A 145 3.71 -8.52 -24.96
CA GLU A 145 2.87 -8.91 -23.84
C GLU A 145 1.75 -7.89 -23.55
N ARG A 146 1.99 -6.58 -23.77
CA ARG A 146 0.94 -5.56 -23.63
C ARG A 146 -0.21 -5.78 -24.61
N ILE A 147 0.10 -6.17 -25.84
CA ILE A 147 -0.90 -6.44 -26.88
C ILE A 147 -1.65 -7.72 -26.55
N ILE A 148 -0.94 -8.76 -26.10
CA ILE A 148 -1.55 -10.03 -25.68
C ILE A 148 -2.55 -9.79 -24.53
N VAL A 149 -2.14 -9.10 -23.46
CA VAL A 149 -3.01 -8.82 -22.31
C VAL A 149 -4.19 -7.93 -22.69
N LYS A 150 -3.97 -6.87 -23.49
CA LYS A 150 -5.06 -6.06 -24.02
C LYS A 150 -6.12 -6.93 -24.71
N ASN A 151 -5.67 -7.84 -25.59
CA ASN A 151 -6.58 -8.71 -26.32
C ASN A 151 -7.30 -9.70 -25.41
N ILE A 152 -6.63 -10.22 -24.37
CA ILE A 152 -7.25 -11.09 -23.35
C ILE A 152 -8.34 -10.32 -22.61
N ILE A 153 -8.07 -9.11 -22.11
CA ILE A 153 -9.04 -8.30 -21.39
C ILE A 153 -10.25 -8.00 -22.28
N GLN A 154 -10.03 -7.53 -23.51
CA GLN A 154 -11.12 -7.20 -24.44
C GLN A 154 -11.97 -8.42 -24.81
N TRP A 155 -11.33 -9.56 -25.07
CA TRP A 155 -12.04 -10.82 -25.32
C TRP A 155 -12.87 -11.23 -24.10
N TRP A 156 -12.30 -11.17 -22.91
CA TRP A 156 -12.95 -11.61 -21.69
C TRP A 156 -14.14 -10.71 -21.35
N THR A 157 -13.99 -9.39 -21.45
CA THR A 157 -15.09 -8.45 -21.22
C THR A 157 -16.23 -8.69 -22.21
N LEU A 158 -15.93 -8.89 -23.50
CA LEU A 158 -16.94 -9.15 -24.52
C LEU A 158 -17.66 -10.49 -24.29
N THR A 159 -16.91 -11.54 -23.99
CA THR A 159 -17.44 -12.90 -23.76
C THR A 159 -18.42 -12.93 -22.59
N HIS A 160 -18.16 -12.12 -21.56
CA HIS A 160 -18.98 -12.04 -20.36
C HIS A 160 -19.95 -10.85 -20.33
N LYS A 161 -20.10 -10.09 -21.44
CA LYS A 161 -21.01 -8.94 -21.56
C LYS A 161 -20.72 -7.85 -20.52
N LEU A 162 -19.45 -7.53 -20.33
CA LEU A 162 -18.94 -6.54 -19.38
C LEU A 162 -18.40 -5.28 -20.08
N GLU A 163 -18.47 -5.20 -21.42
CA GLU A 163 -17.93 -4.09 -22.22
C GLU A 163 -18.52 -2.72 -21.91
N SER A 164 -19.73 -2.68 -21.34
CA SER A 164 -20.38 -1.43 -20.91
C SER A 164 -19.93 -0.96 -19.53
N LEU A 165 -19.20 -1.80 -18.78
CA LEU A 165 -18.74 -1.45 -17.44
C LEU A 165 -17.41 -0.68 -17.50
N PRO A 166 -17.18 0.26 -16.57
CA PRO A 166 -15.88 0.87 -16.36
C PRO A 166 -14.78 -0.18 -16.14
N LEU A 167 -13.63 0.00 -16.78
CA LEU A 167 -12.46 -0.84 -16.61
C LEU A 167 -11.41 -0.09 -15.77
N VAL A 168 -10.98 -0.68 -14.66
CA VAL A 168 -9.88 -0.17 -13.81
C VAL A 168 -8.76 -1.20 -13.74
N ALA A 169 -7.56 -0.76 -13.37
CA ALA A 169 -6.41 -1.66 -13.20
C ALA A 169 -5.59 -1.38 -11.95
N LEU A 170 -5.04 -2.45 -11.38
CA LEU A 170 -4.05 -2.41 -10.31
C LEU A 170 -2.82 -3.20 -10.75
N GLY A 171 -1.63 -2.62 -10.58
CA GLY A 171 -0.38 -3.32 -10.83
C GLY A 171 0.64 -3.11 -9.71
N ALA A 172 1.31 -4.18 -9.28
CA ALA A 172 2.36 -4.11 -8.26
C ALA A 172 3.76 -4.32 -8.85
N SER A 173 4.74 -3.49 -8.49
CA SER A 173 6.14 -3.58 -8.93
C SER A 173 6.25 -3.67 -10.46
N SER A 174 6.73 -4.78 -11.03
CA SER A 174 6.72 -5.01 -12.49
C SER A 174 5.33 -4.91 -13.12
N GLY A 175 4.28 -5.34 -12.42
CA GLY A 175 2.89 -5.15 -12.81
C GLY A 175 2.46 -3.69 -12.80
N GLY A 176 3.03 -2.87 -11.89
CA GLY A 176 2.77 -1.43 -11.84
C GLY A 176 3.37 -0.70 -13.05
N TYR A 177 4.61 -1.04 -13.42
CA TYR A 177 5.20 -0.58 -14.68
C TYR A 177 4.35 -1.00 -15.88
N PHE A 178 3.94 -2.27 -15.90
CA PHE A 178 3.13 -2.82 -16.99
C PHE A 178 1.79 -2.12 -17.14
N VAL A 179 1.03 -1.95 -16.04
CA VAL A 179 -0.27 -1.25 -16.05
C VAL A 179 -0.10 0.19 -16.50
N SER A 180 0.97 0.89 -16.06
CA SER A 180 1.23 2.25 -16.49
C SER A 180 1.43 2.35 -18.02
N ALA A 181 2.14 1.39 -18.61
CA ALA A 181 2.34 1.32 -20.05
C ALA A 181 1.09 0.84 -20.81
N LEU A 182 0.35 -0.12 -20.26
CA LEU A 182 -0.87 -0.69 -20.85
C LEU A 182 -1.97 0.37 -20.97
N ALA A 183 -2.03 1.30 -20.03
CA ALA A 183 -2.97 2.43 -20.04
C ALA A 183 -2.82 3.37 -21.25
N THR A 184 -1.72 3.29 -22.00
CA THR A 184 -1.57 3.99 -23.29
C THR A 184 -2.27 3.29 -24.45
N ASN A 185 -2.62 2.01 -24.30
CA ASN A 185 -3.19 1.17 -25.37
C ASN A 185 -4.60 0.67 -25.05
N LEU A 186 -5.00 0.72 -23.79
CA LEU A 186 -6.30 0.31 -23.28
C LEU A 186 -6.84 1.40 -22.35
N ARG A 187 -8.09 1.81 -22.56
CA ARG A 187 -8.71 2.88 -21.79
C ARG A 187 -9.16 2.32 -20.44
N PHE A 188 -8.59 2.87 -19.37
CA PHE A 188 -9.03 2.64 -18.00
C PHE A 188 -9.77 3.89 -17.50
N SER A 189 -10.73 3.70 -16.61
CA SER A 189 -11.38 4.78 -15.85
C SER A 189 -10.42 5.38 -14.82
N SER A 190 -9.63 4.53 -14.16
CA SER A 190 -8.52 4.92 -13.29
C SER A 190 -7.60 3.71 -13.07
N ILE A 191 -6.37 3.99 -12.65
CA ILE A 191 -5.38 2.95 -12.35
C ILE A 191 -4.77 3.16 -10.95
N THR A 192 -4.31 2.07 -10.36
CA THR A 192 -3.47 2.06 -9.16
C THR A 192 -2.12 1.41 -9.47
N ILE A 193 -1.04 2.12 -9.18
CA ILE A 193 0.33 1.66 -9.32
C ILE A 193 0.91 1.46 -7.92
N MET A 194 1.20 0.21 -7.57
CA MET A 194 1.68 -0.17 -6.24
C MET A 194 3.15 -0.51 -6.28
N ILE A 195 3.92 -0.02 -5.30
CA ILE A 195 5.38 -0.19 -5.16
C ILE A 195 6.15 0.05 -6.47
N ALA A 196 5.59 0.92 -7.30
CA ALA A 196 6.07 1.29 -8.62
C ALA A 196 5.83 2.76 -8.91
N GLU A 197 6.73 3.34 -9.70
CA GLU A 197 6.70 4.72 -10.17
C GLU A 197 6.10 4.82 -11.58
N GLY A 198 5.88 3.69 -12.26
CA GLY A 198 5.42 3.67 -13.65
C GLY A 198 6.53 4.00 -14.66
N VAL A 199 6.19 4.10 -15.95
CA VAL A 199 7.14 4.38 -17.04
C VAL A 199 6.81 5.68 -17.79
N PHE A 200 6.39 6.70 -17.04
CA PHE A 200 5.89 7.99 -17.53
C PHE A 200 6.90 8.80 -18.35
N ASP A 201 8.19 8.58 -18.13
CA ASP A 201 9.29 9.16 -18.90
C ASP A 201 9.56 8.44 -20.24
N GLN A 202 9.04 7.23 -20.41
CA GLN A 202 9.25 6.38 -21.59
C GLN A 202 8.03 6.34 -22.52
N MET A 203 6.96 7.08 -22.19
CA MET A 203 5.72 7.06 -22.96
C MET A 203 5.15 8.46 -23.19
N ASN A 204 4.42 8.62 -24.30
CA ASN A 204 3.71 9.86 -24.57
C ASN A 204 2.40 9.92 -23.78
N ILE A 205 2.43 10.63 -22.65
CA ILE A 205 1.26 10.85 -21.81
C ILE A 205 0.38 11.93 -22.44
N THR A 206 -0.80 11.51 -22.88
CA THR A 206 -1.85 12.40 -23.40
C THR A 206 -2.79 12.84 -22.27
N VAL A 207 -3.55 13.91 -22.48
CA VAL A 207 -4.59 14.38 -21.52
C VAL A 207 -5.69 13.33 -21.22
N ASN A 208 -5.78 12.28 -22.04
CA ASN A 208 -6.74 11.18 -21.85
C ASN A 208 -6.17 10.01 -21.03
N TYR A 209 -4.95 10.13 -20.53
CA TYR A 209 -4.36 9.10 -19.66
C TYR A 209 -5.15 9.01 -18.35
N PRO A 210 -5.39 7.80 -17.80
CA PRO A 210 -6.26 7.64 -16.65
C PRO A 210 -5.71 8.32 -15.38
N PRO A 211 -6.61 8.83 -14.52
CA PRO A 211 -6.27 9.15 -13.13
C PRO A 211 -5.49 8.02 -12.47
N THR A 212 -4.39 8.35 -11.80
CA THR A 212 -3.45 7.38 -11.24
C THR A 212 -3.26 7.54 -9.73
N LEU A 213 -3.55 6.49 -8.97
CA LEU A 213 -3.17 6.40 -7.55
C LEU A 213 -1.84 5.67 -7.42
N PHE A 214 -0.90 6.25 -6.68
CA PHE A 214 0.34 5.57 -6.28
C PHE A 214 0.19 5.02 -4.87
N VAL A 215 0.57 3.77 -4.65
CA VAL A 215 0.57 3.15 -3.32
C VAL A 215 1.97 2.64 -3.06
N HIS A 216 2.69 3.21 -2.10
CA HIS A 216 4.10 2.91 -1.91
C HIS A 216 4.51 2.87 -0.45
N MET A 217 5.71 2.35 -0.21
CA MET A 217 6.29 2.27 1.12
C MET A 217 7.43 3.27 1.22
N PRO A 218 7.38 4.24 2.14
CA PRO A 218 8.33 5.36 2.16
C PRO A 218 9.77 4.97 2.50
N LYS A 219 10.04 3.76 3.03
CA LYS A 219 11.42 3.27 3.17
C LYS A 219 12.09 2.97 1.83
N ASP A 220 11.33 2.77 0.76
CA ASP A 220 11.86 2.74 -0.60
C ASP A 220 12.03 4.18 -1.12
N SER A 221 13.04 4.87 -0.60
CA SER A 221 13.24 6.31 -0.81
C SER A 221 13.45 6.67 -2.28
N TYR A 222 14.10 5.78 -3.04
CA TYR A 222 14.26 5.97 -4.48
C TYR A 222 12.90 5.98 -5.18
N ARG A 223 12.03 5.03 -4.84
CA ARG A 223 10.69 4.94 -5.41
C ARG A 223 9.82 6.11 -5.01
N GLN A 224 9.84 6.50 -3.73
CA GLN A 224 9.09 7.65 -3.22
C GLN A 224 9.46 8.93 -3.98
N GLN A 225 10.76 9.18 -4.20
CA GLN A 225 11.20 10.33 -4.97
C GLN A 225 10.65 10.30 -6.40
N LYS A 226 10.80 9.17 -7.10
CA LYS A 226 10.29 9.02 -8.49
C LYS A 226 8.78 9.17 -8.59
N ILE A 227 8.02 8.66 -7.60
CA ILE A 227 6.57 8.83 -7.53
C ILE A 227 6.22 10.31 -7.39
N SER A 228 6.90 11.04 -6.48
CA SER A 228 6.69 12.48 -6.30
C SER A 228 6.90 13.25 -7.60
N GLU A 229 7.99 12.96 -8.32
CA GLU A 229 8.27 13.56 -9.64
C GLU A 229 7.16 13.26 -10.67
N PHE A 230 6.67 12.01 -10.73
CA PHE A 230 5.65 11.64 -11.71
C PHE A 230 4.23 12.10 -11.37
N ILE A 231 3.91 12.30 -10.09
CA ILE A 231 2.68 12.98 -9.68
C ILE A 231 2.67 14.40 -10.25
N GLU A 232 3.77 15.14 -10.15
CA GLU A 232 3.88 16.48 -10.75
C GLU A 232 3.73 16.43 -12.27
N VAL A 233 4.36 15.47 -12.95
CA VAL A 233 4.23 15.29 -14.40
C VAL A 233 2.77 15.06 -14.82
N LEU A 234 2.04 14.21 -14.10
CA LEU A 234 0.63 13.91 -14.38
C LEU A 234 -0.26 15.13 -14.11
N LYS A 235 -0.10 15.78 -12.95
CA LYS A 235 -0.86 16.99 -12.59
C LYS A 235 -0.62 18.14 -13.58
N ASN A 236 0.61 18.34 -14.04
CA ASN A 236 0.94 19.35 -15.06
C ASN A 236 0.28 19.08 -16.42
N LYS A 237 -0.14 17.84 -16.68
CA LYS A 237 -0.90 17.43 -17.87
C LYS A 237 -2.42 17.43 -17.64
N GLY A 238 -2.89 17.87 -16.47
CA GLY A 238 -4.30 17.89 -16.10
C GLY A 238 -4.86 16.50 -15.73
N ILE A 239 -4.00 15.53 -15.42
CA ILE A 239 -4.41 14.19 -15.01
C ILE A 239 -4.37 14.15 -13.48
N ASP A 240 -5.45 13.66 -12.86
CA ASP A 240 -5.47 13.51 -11.41
C ASP A 240 -4.50 12.40 -10.95
N ALA A 241 -3.73 12.70 -9.91
CA ALA A 241 -2.72 11.80 -9.39
C ALA A 241 -2.50 12.01 -7.89
N GLU A 242 -2.61 10.94 -7.11
CA GLU A 242 -2.48 10.99 -5.65
C GLU A 242 -1.60 9.86 -5.16
N GLU A 243 -1.14 9.94 -3.91
CA GLU A 243 -0.37 8.88 -3.27
C GLU A 243 -0.97 8.41 -1.94
N VAL A 244 -0.67 7.16 -1.60
CA VAL A 244 -0.91 6.57 -0.30
C VAL A 244 0.39 5.95 0.19
N GLU A 245 0.86 6.43 1.34
CA GLU A 245 2.03 5.88 2.02
C GLU A 245 1.63 4.72 2.94
N CYS A 246 2.35 3.61 2.80
CA CYS A 246 2.18 2.39 3.57
C CYS A 246 3.31 2.30 4.60
N MET A 247 3.02 2.71 5.83
CA MET A 247 3.99 2.74 6.93
C MET A 247 4.27 1.35 7.50
N GLU A 248 5.42 1.20 8.14
CA GLU A 248 5.72 0.03 8.95
C GLU A 248 4.77 -0.08 10.14
N PHE A 249 4.58 -1.29 10.64
CA PHE A 249 3.72 -1.54 11.79
C PHE A 249 4.27 -2.70 12.63
N PRO A 250 3.92 -2.75 13.93
CA PRO A 250 4.41 -3.79 14.80
C PRO A 250 3.69 -5.11 14.56
N LEU A 251 4.45 -6.20 14.59
CA LEU A 251 3.88 -7.55 14.65
C LEU A 251 3.32 -7.82 16.04
N SER A 252 2.27 -8.63 16.10
CA SER A 252 1.67 -9.15 17.32
C SER A 252 1.66 -10.69 17.32
N PRO A 253 1.42 -11.35 18.47
CA PRO A 253 1.33 -12.81 18.53
C PRO A 253 0.24 -13.40 17.63
N SER A 254 -0.86 -12.69 17.37
CA SER A 254 -1.97 -13.17 16.52
C SER A 254 -1.84 -12.77 15.06
N PHE A 255 -0.97 -11.80 14.73
CA PHE A 255 -0.93 -11.13 13.44
C PHE A 255 -0.92 -12.10 12.25
N LEU A 256 -0.01 -13.08 12.25
CA LEU A 256 0.10 -14.03 11.14
C LEU A 256 -1.14 -14.93 11.03
N ALA A 257 -1.76 -15.33 12.14
CA ALA A 257 -3.01 -16.11 12.12
C ALA A 257 -4.23 -15.29 11.67
N ASP A 258 -4.23 -13.99 11.94
CA ASP A 258 -5.29 -13.08 11.52
C ASP A 258 -5.23 -12.80 10.00
N ARG A 259 -4.02 -12.84 9.43
CA ARG A 259 -3.69 -12.53 8.03
C ARG A 259 -3.60 -13.76 7.11
N ILE A 260 -3.06 -14.87 7.59
CA ILE A 260 -2.79 -16.07 6.77
C ILE A 260 -3.91 -17.11 6.95
N PRO A 261 -4.68 -17.43 5.90
CA PRO A 261 -5.71 -18.47 5.98
C PRO A 261 -5.16 -19.81 6.45
N GLY A 262 -5.87 -20.47 7.37
CA GLY A 262 -5.48 -21.78 7.89
C GLY A 262 -4.34 -21.75 8.92
N MET A 263 -3.70 -20.60 9.18
CA MET A 263 -2.68 -20.52 10.22
C MET A 263 -3.29 -20.62 11.62
N ASN A 264 -2.70 -21.49 12.45
CA ASN A 264 -3.10 -21.68 13.83
C ASN A 264 -2.58 -20.56 14.74
N GLN A 265 -3.41 -20.05 15.65
CA GLN A 265 -3.05 -18.98 16.60
C GLN A 265 -1.82 -19.33 17.48
N ASN A 266 -1.69 -20.58 17.93
CA ASN A 266 -0.52 -21.02 18.70
C ASN A 266 0.75 -21.05 17.85
N VAL A 267 0.65 -21.40 16.56
CA VAL A 267 1.79 -21.36 15.63
C VAL A 267 2.24 -19.91 15.39
N SER A 268 1.29 -18.99 15.17
CA SER A 268 1.55 -17.55 15.05
C SER A 268 2.25 -17.01 16.30
N ALA A 269 1.73 -17.31 17.49
CA ALA A 269 2.31 -16.83 18.75
C ALA A 269 3.75 -17.35 18.97
N LYS A 270 4.00 -18.63 18.66
CA LYS A 270 5.35 -19.21 18.74
C LYS A 270 6.33 -18.66 17.71
N LEU A 271 5.85 -18.33 16.50
CA LEU A 271 6.68 -17.64 15.50
C LEU A 271 7.06 -16.24 16.00
N PHE A 272 6.11 -15.50 16.56
CA PHE A 272 6.38 -14.19 17.14
C PHE A 272 7.38 -14.26 18.30
N GLU A 273 7.23 -15.22 19.22
CA GLU A 273 8.21 -15.47 20.29
C GLU A 273 9.61 -15.77 19.72
N LEU A 274 9.70 -16.62 18.69
CA LEU A 274 10.96 -16.90 18.00
C LEU A 274 11.59 -15.62 17.44
N PHE A 275 10.78 -14.74 16.84
CA PHE A 275 11.28 -13.46 16.30
C PHE A 275 11.80 -12.55 17.39
N GLN A 276 11.17 -12.53 18.57
CA GLN A 276 11.65 -11.77 19.73
C GLN A 276 12.96 -12.34 20.28
N VAL A 277 13.02 -13.65 20.53
CA VAL A 277 14.22 -14.34 21.06
C VAL A 277 15.42 -14.16 20.14
N LYS A 278 15.20 -14.23 18.82
CA LYS A 278 16.25 -14.02 17.81
C LYS A 278 16.48 -12.55 17.48
N SER A 279 15.78 -11.63 18.15
CA SER A 279 15.92 -10.19 17.99
C SER A 279 15.64 -9.68 16.56
N PHE A 280 14.80 -10.38 15.80
CA PHE A 280 14.34 -9.95 14.47
C PHE A 280 13.33 -8.80 14.54
N VAL A 281 12.54 -8.78 15.61
CA VAL A 281 11.71 -7.64 16.00
C VAL A 281 12.35 -6.89 17.17
N ASP A 282 11.99 -5.62 17.34
CA ASP A 282 12.35 -4.82 18.50
C ASP A 282 11.39 -5.02 19.70
N GLY A 283 11.62 -4.28 20.79
CA GLY A 283 10.79 -4.38 22.00
C GLY A 283 9.33 -3.96 21.80
N ASN A 284 9.04 -3.23 20.72
CA ASN A 284 7.70 -2.78 20.35
C ASN A 284 7.08 -3.65 19.24
N GLY A 285 7.78 -4.69 18.77
CA GLY A 285 7.29 -5.61 17.74
C GLY A 285 7.60 -5.18 16.30
N TYR A 286 8.34 -4.10 16.07
CA TYR A 286 8.70 -3.66 14.72
C TYR A 286 9.82 -4.51 14.14
N MET A 287 9.73 -4.81 12.85
CA MET A 287 10.79 -5.51 12.11
C MET A 287 12.06 -4.64 12.05
N LYS A 288 13.20 -5.19 12.50
CA LYS A 288 14.48 -4.46 12.44
C LYS A 288 15.13 -4.46 11.06
N LYS A 289 14.74 -5.40 10.19
CA LYS A 289 15.22 -5.57 8.82
C LYS A 289 14.08 -6.05 7.94
N ASP A 290 14.21 -5.85 6.63
CA ASP A 290 13.34 -6.46 5.64
C ASP A 290 13.22 -7.97 5.93
N GLY A 291 12.00 -8.50 5.90
CA GLY A 291 11.72 -9.91 6.10
C GLY A 291 12.58 -10.80 5.21
N ARG A 292 12.88 -10.40 3.97
CA ARG A 292 13.69 -11.13 2.99
C ARG A 292 15.15 -11.23 3.43
N ALA A 293 15.64 -10.18 4.08
CA ALA A 293 17.00 -10.11 4.64
C ALA A 293 17.11 -10.75 6.03
N THR A 294 15.96 -11.09 6.65
CA THR A 294 15.90 -11.68 7.98
C THR A 294 16.06 -13.20 7.91
N ARG A 295 16.97 -13.74 8.71
CA ARG A 295 17.29 -15.19 8.76
C ARG A 295 16.29 -16.01 9.59
N TRP A 296 15.00 -15.71 9.44
CA TRP A 296 13.94 -16.32 10.24
C TRP A 296 13.69 -17.77 9.84
N LYS A 297 13.92 -18.13 8.58
CA LYS A 297 13.81 -19.51 8.08
C LYS A 297 14.89 -20.40 8.69
N GLU A 298 16.12 -19.91 8.83
CA GLU A 298 17.20 -20.60 9.53
C GLU A 298 16.83 -20.82 10.99
N ALA A 299 16.39 -19.76 11.68
CA ALA A 299 15.99 -19.83 13.07
C ALA A 299 14.83 -20.81 13.31
N LEU A 300 13.87 -20.86 12.37
CA LEU A 300 12.76 -21.81 12.41
C LEU A 300 13.25 -23.26 12.27
N ARG A 301 14.19 -23.53 11.35
CA ARG A 301 14.79 -24.87 11.20
C ARG A 301 15.57 -25.32 12.46
N GLU A 302 16.18 -24.38 13.17
CA GLU A 302 16.87 -24.65 14.44
C GLU A 302 15.89 -24.87 15.61
N CYS A 303 14.66 -24.38 15.50
CA CYS A 303 13.64 -24.47 16.55
C CYS A 303 12.91 -25.83 16.49
N LYS A 304 13.30 -26.76 17.37
CA LYS A 304 12.73 -28.12 17.41
C LYS A 304 11.25 -28.18 17.85
N ASN A 305 10.74 -27.16 18.54
CA ASN A 305 9.41 -27.16 19.17
C ASN A 305 8.33 -26.44 18.32
N LEU A 306 8.67 -26.05 17.10
CA LEU A 306 7.80 -25.30 16.19
C LEU A 306 7.91 -25.88 14.77
N VAL A 307 6.78 -26.31 14.22
CA VAL A 307 6.67 -26.81 12.84
C VAL A 307 5.75 -25.88 12.08
N LEU A 308 6.22 -25.37 10.94
CA LEU A 308 5.44 -24.60 9.99
C LEU A 308 5.27 -25.43 8.72
N ASP A 309 4.05 -25.46 8.19
CA ASP A 309 3.80 -26.06 6.88
C ASP A 309 4.65 -25.36 5.82
N LYS A 310 5.33 -26.13 4.96
CA LYS A 310 6.16 -25.59 3.88
C LYS A 310 5.38 -24.64 2.97
N SER A 311 4.09 -24.90 2.76
CA SER A 311 3.21 -24.03 1.96
C SER A 311 3.02 -22.64 2.57
N MET A 312 3.12 -22.51 3.90
CA MET A 312 2.95 -21.24 4.63
C MET A 312 4.25 -20.41 4.70
N VAL A 313 5.40 -20.97 4.31
CA VAL A 313 6.69 -20.26 4.41
C VAL A 313 6.69 -18.98 3.58
N GLN A 314 6.13 -19.01 2.37
CA GLN A 314 6.02 -17.83 1.53
C GLN A 314 5.02 -16.80 2.09
N HIS A 315 3.91 -17.27 2.67
CA HIS A 315 2.90 -16.42 3.29
C HIS A 315 3.49 -15.65 4.47
N VAL A 316 4.21 -16.33 5.36
CA VAL A 316 4.93 -15.66 6.46
C VAL A 316 5.98 -14.70 5.93
N GLN A 317 6.73 -15.08 4.88
CA GLN A 317 7.73 -14.20 4.31
C GLN A 317 7.13 -12.86 3.86
N GLU A 318 6.02 -12.90 3.12
CA GLU A 318 5.32 -11.71 2.62
C GLU A 318 4.89 -10.79 3.77
N GLU A 319 4.24 -11.35 4.79
CA GLU A 319 3.80 -10.61 5.97
C GLU A 319 4.93 -9.91 6.73
N LEU A 320 6.11 -10.54 6.80
CA LEU A 320 7.30 -9.93 7.41
C LEU A 320 7.89 -8.80 6.56
N ASN A 321 7.82 -8.91 5.24
CA ASN A 321 8.27 -7.86 4.33
C ASN A 321 7.35 -6.65 4.42
N LEU A 322 6.04 -6.92 4.42
CA LEU A 322 4.98 -5.93 4.58
C LEU A 322 5.13 -5.16 5.89
N ALA A 323 5.32 -5.87 7.02
CA ALA A 323 5.50 -5.24 8.33
C ALA A 323 6.73 -4.32 8.40
N PHE A 324 7.79 -4.66 7.65
CA PHE A 324 8.96 -3.79 7.53
C PHE A 324 8.70 -2.56 6.63
N ALA A 325 7.68 -2.59 5.78
CA ALA A 325 7.33 -1.54 4.82
C ALA A 325 8.48 -1.15 3.88
N TYR A 326 8.99 -2.12 3.11
CA TYR A 326 9.91 -1.87 2.01
C TYR A 326 9.54 -2.71 0.78
N HIS A 327 9.08 -2.03 -0.28
CA HIS A 327 8.82 -2.62 -1.60
C HIS A 327 8.02 -3.93 -1.53
N GLU A 328 6.86 -3.94 -0.87
CA GLU A 328 5.97 -5.11 -0.77
C GLU A 328 4.53 -4.75 -1.14
N MET A 329 3.82 -5.69 -1.79
CA MET A 329 2.40 -5.53 -2.12
C MET A 329 1.57 -5.40 -0.84
N THR A 330 0.44 -4.70 -0.89
CA THR A 330 -0.40 -4.48 0.29
C THR A 330 -1.89 -4.33 -0.02
N SER A 331 -2.68 -4.93 0.84
CA SER A 331 -4.13 -4.90 0.95
C SER A 331 -4.57 -4.02 2.14
N LEU A 332 -3.64 -3.56 2.99
CA LEU A 332 -3.96 -2.73 4.15
C LEU A 332 -4.61 -1.39 3.74
N GLN A 333 -4.34 -0.93 2.52
CA GLN A 333 -4.85 0.31 1.94
C GLN A 333 -5.99 0.05 0.94
N SER A 334 -6.62 -1.13 0.98
CA SER A 334 -7.72 -1.49 0.08
C SER A 334 -8.85 -0.46 0.13
N GLU A 335 -9.18 0.07 1.30
CA GLU A 335 -10.23 1.09 1.43
C GLU A 335 -9.96 2.32 0.55
N GLN A 336 -8.73 2.85 0.59
CA GLN A 336 -8.28 3.99 -0.21
C GLN A 336 -8.23 3.64 -1.70
N ILE A 337 -7.66 2.47 -2.04
CA ILE A 337 -7.54 1.98 -3.42
C ILE A 337 -8.92 1.86 -4.08
N PHE A 338 -9.88 1.22 -3.41
CA PHE A 338 -11.19 1.02 -4.00
C PHE A 338 -12.05 2.28 -4.00
N LYS A 339 -11.88 3.19 -3.02
CA LYS A 339 -12.48 4.53 -3.09
C LYS A 339 -11.98 5.32 -4.29
N TRP A 340 -10.68 5.24 -4.59
CA TRP A 340 -10.11 5.83 -5.79
C TRP A 340 -10.73 5.25 -7.07
N PHE A 341 -10.84 3.93 -7.19
CA PHE A 341 -11.53 3.36 -8.34
C PHE A 341 -12.98 3.83 -8.45
N GLU A 342 -13.70 3.84 -7.33
CA GLU A 342 -15.11 4.23 -7.25
C GLU A 342 -15.37 5.70 -7.61
N SER A 343 -14.44 6.62 -7.34
CA SER A 343 -14.58 8.03 -7.73
C SER A 343 -14.54 8.26 -9.24
N TYR A 344 -14.13 7.27 -10.03
CA TYR A 344 -13.95 7.35 -11.47
C TYR A 344 -14.86 6.40 -12.28
N LEU A 345 -15.90 5.82 -11.67
CA LEU A 345 -16.82 4.90 -12.36
C LEU A 345 -17.94 5.59 -13.16
N ASN A 346 -18.03 6.93 -13.10
CA ASN A 346 -19.13 7.71 -13.68
C ASN A 346 -18.81 8.28 -15.06
#